data_AF-A0A4Q6BIN2-F1
#
_entry.id   AF-A0A4Q6BIN2-F1
#
_cell.length_a   1.000
_cell.length_b   1.000
_cell.length_c   1.000
_cell.angle_alpha   90.00
_cell.angle_beta   90.00
_cell.angle_gamma   90.00
#
_symmetry.space_group_name_H-M   'P 1'
#
loop_
_entity.id
_entity.type
_entity.pdbx_description
1 polymer ?
#
loop_
_entity_poly.entity_id
_entity_poly.type
_entity_poly.pdbx_seq_one_letter_code
_entity_poly.pdbx_strand_id
1 'polypeptide(L)'
;MPLQERRRQRRAYRKGVFRTAAYSATVLAAVGSLAVVALQNSTKAERSARIAAEQRDRARANESRALAAEENANRLASSRAEALREVIAERKKAVRLAEERRVALERAKAAEAAALAQSRLAREQSVRADRFSRTALVSARIATEQRVRADRQARAARSSASVAERESARAYASTVLAASSMLEPVQSEAVAPLLGSLRLAREKWKGWEYGHLTAAVASKPSLAVVGPPVKVDSGAGAIGSVALSGDGKRLITGGSDGRLILSDPSTGRPTASVAAFGSPTAVRAMAAFGDGVAAVGDSGWVGVVDVSRARVRWSTSIAGANLRAVAASPDGRLVLAAGTGGFAALLDAETGKVVRTSLTGNLGSEDFVSVAFVPRGNFITFGATSGHVTVAGRDFTSRSGFDAKGPISSLAWSPSGTELAASGPFGLSVWDTATLV
;
A
#
# COMPACT_ATOMS: atom_id res chain seq x y z
N MET A 1 -67.35 -198.24 -25.19
CA MET A 1 -66.46 -198.64 -26.30
C MET A 1 -66.37 -197.49 -27.30
N PRO A 2 -65.25 -197.26 -28.01
CA PRO A 2 -64.03 -198.08 -28.05
C PRO A 2 -62.73 -197.36 -27.60
N LEU A 3 -61.75 -198.19 -27.15
CA LEU A 3 -60.29 -198.08 -27.35
C LEU A 3 -59.61 -196.76 -26.90
N GLN A 4 -59.32 -196.54 -25.62
CA GLN A 4 -58.50 -197.31 -24.68
C GLN A 4 -56.99 -197.38 -25.02
N GLU A 5 -56.19 -196.85 -24.09
CA GLU A 5 -54.98 -197.53 -23.59
C GLU A 5 -53.72 -197.64 -24.48
N ARG A 6 -53.23 -196.50 -24.98
CA ARG A 6 -51.80 -196.13 -25.03
C ARG A 6 -51.65 -194.61 -24.80
N ARG A 7 -52.22 -194.03 -23.75
CA ARG A 7 -51.64 -194.08 -22.39
C ARG A 7 -50.14 -194.41 -22.39
N ARG A 8 -49.39 -193.43 -21.89
CA ARG A 8 -48.38 -193.67 -20.86
C ARG A 8 -47.26 -194.61 -21.31
N GLN A 9 -46.32 -194.14 -22.13
CA GLN A 9 -44.89 -194.51 -22.01
C GLN A 9 -43.98 -193.83 -23.06
N ARG A 10 -43.94 -192.49 -23.07
CA ARG A 10 -42.74 -191.71 -23.50
C ARG A 10 -42.80 -190.22 -23.16
N ARG A 11 -43.83 -189.76 -22.45
CA ARG A 11 -43.67 -188.75 -21.38
C ARG A 11 -42.84 -189.37 -20.23
N ALA A 12 -41.51 -189.43 -20.34
CA ALA A 12 -40.60 -189.70 -19.20
C ALA A 12 -39.09 -189.49 -19.44
N TYR A 13 -38.57 -189.19 -20.65
CA TYR A 13 -37.12 -189.02 -20.82
C TYR A 13 -36.73 -187.87 -21.75
N ARG A 14 -36.05 -186.88 -21.14
CA ARG A 14 -35.37 -185.71 -21.72
C ARG A 14 -36.17 -184.41 -21.88
N LYS A 15 -37.02 -184.22 -20.87
CA LYS A 15 -37.30 -182.95 -20.18
C LYS A 15 -36.06 -182.35 -19.45
N GLY A 16 -34.84 -182.48 -20.00
CA GLY A 16 -33.58 -182.29 -19.25
C GLY A 16 -32.61 -181.20 -19.72
N VAL A 17 -32.70 -180.69 -20.95
CA VAL A 17 -31.62 -179.84 -21.52
C VAL A 17 -32.05 -178.39 -21.81
N PHE A 18 -33.35 -178.09 -21.87
CA PHE A 18 -33.83 -176.74 -22.22
C PHE A 18 -33.98 -175.76 -21.05
N ARG A 19 -33.54 -176.11 -19.82
CA ARG A 19 -33.67 -175.23 -18.63
C ARG A 19 -32.35 -174.66 -18.09
N THR A 20 -31.20 -174.98 -18.66
CA THR A 20 -29.89 -174.50 -18.18
C THR A 20 -29.23 -173.44 -19.07
N ALA A 21 -29.73 -173.17 -20.28
CA ALA A 21 -29.16 -172.14 -21.16
C ALA A 21 -29.81 -170.74 -21.02
N ALA A 22 -30.97 -170.62 -20.36
CA ALA A 22 -31.72 -169.36 -20.29
C ALA A 22 -31.34 -168.46 -19.09
N TYR A 23 -30.56 -168.95 -18.12
CA TYR A 23 -30.18 -168.18 -16.91
C TYR A 23 -28.79 -167.53 -16.97
N SER A 24 -27.94 -167.91 -17.93
CA SER A 24 -26.60 -167.35 -18.10
C SER A 24 -26.54 -166.10 -19.01
N ALA A 25 -27.54 -165.90 -19.88
CA ALA A 25 -27.60 -164.73 -20.76
C ALA A 25 -28.11 -163.45 -20.05
N THR A 26 -28.95 -163.58 -19.03
CA THR A 26 -29.53 -162.44 -18.29
C THR A 26 -28.57 -161.78 -17.31
N VAL A 27 -27.58 -162.51 -16.78
CA VAL A 27 -26.59 -161.95 -15.83
C VAL A 27 -25.52 -161.12 -16.57
N LEU A 28 -25.15 -161.47 -17.80
CA LEU A 28 -24.20 -160.70 -18.61
C LEU A 28 -24.77 -159.38 -19.16
N ALA A 29 -26.08 -159.31 -19.43
CA ALA A 29 -26.73 -158.07 -19.87
C ALA A 29 -26.85 -157.03 -18.73
N ALA A 30 -26.99 -157.46 -17.48
CA ALA A 30 -27.12 -156.57 -16.33
C ALA A 30 -25.79 -155.89 -15.95
N VAL A 31 -24.65 -156.57 -16.11
CA VAL A 31 -23.33 -156.01 -15.78
C VAL A 31 -22.85 -155.01 -16.86
N GLY A 32 -23.18 -155.24 -18.13
CA GLY A 32 -22.88 -154.27 -19.21
C GLY A 32 -23.64 -152.94 -19.08
N SER A 33 -24.85 -152.97 -18.51
CA SER A 33 -25.71 -151.78 -18.38
C SER A 33 -25.22 -150.80 -17.31
N LEU A 34 -24.61 -151.30 -16.23
CA LEU A 34 -24.07 -150.46 -15.14
C LEU A 34 -22.75 -149.76 -15.51
N ALA A 35 -21.92 -150.35 -16.36
CA ALA A 35 -20.68 -149.73 -16.82
C ALA A 35 -20.93 -148.53 -17.76
N VAL A 36 -21.99 -148.58 -18.59
CA VAL A 36 -22.35 -147.49 -19.50
C VAL A 36 -22.88 -146.27 -18.74
N VAL A 37 -23.63 -146.48 -17.65
CA VAL A 37 -24.18 -145.39 -16.83
C VAL A 37 -23.08 -144.66 -16.05
N ALA A 38 -22.06 -145.37 -15.58
CA ALA A 38 -20.92 -144.75 -14.90
C ALA A 38 -20.10 -143.83 -15.83
N LEU A 39 -19.88 -144.23 -17.08
CA LEU A 39 -19.17 -143.44 -18.10
C LEU A 39 -19.99 -142.23 -18.60
N GLN A 40 -21.33 -142.34 -18.65
CA GLN A 40 -22.19 -141.20 -19.00
C GLN A 40 -22.26 -140.13 -17.88
N ASN A 41 -22.07 -140.52 -16.63
CA ASN A 41 -22.08 -139.58 -15.51
C ASN A 41 -20.75 -138.81 -15.37
N SER A 42 -19.59 -139.42 -15.67
CA SER A 42 -18.32 -138.67 -15.63
C SER A 42 -18.21 -137.63 -16.75
N THR A 43 -18.70 -137.95 -17.95
CA THR A 43 -18.70 -137.03 -19.10
C THR A 43 -19.69 -135.87 -18.95
N LYS A 44 -20.80 -136.06 -18.21
CA LYS A 44 -21.71 -134.96 -17.84
C LYS A 44 -21.10 -134.02 -16.79
N ALA A 45 -20.40 -134.57 -15.80
CA ALA A 45 -19.74 -133.77 -14.76
C ALA A 45 -18.65 -132.85 -15.36
N GLU A 46 -17.83 -133.37 -16.27
CA GLU A 46 -16.79 -132.56 -16.95
C GLU A 46 -17.38 -131.46 -17.84
N ARG A 47 -18.46 -131.73 -18.57
CA ARG A 47 -19.15 -130.70 -19.38
C ARG A 47 -19.76 -129.60 -18.50
N SER A 48 -20.36 -129.95 -17.37
CA SER A 48 -20.92 -128.96 -16.43
C SER A 48 -19.83 -128.09 -15.78
N ALA A 49 -18.67 -128.67 -15.44
CA ALA A 49 -17.54 -127.93 -14.90
C ALA A 49 -16.94 -126.96 -15.93
N ARG A 50 -16.86 -127.37 -17.21
CA ARG A 50 -16.35 -126.52 -18.30
C ARG A 50 -17.26 -125.32 -18.59
N ILE A 51 -18.57 -125.53 -18.62
CA ILE A 51 -19.55 -124.45 -18.80
C ILE A 51 -19.53 -123.48 -17.61
N ALA A 52 -19.40 -123.99 -16.39
CA ALA A 52 -19.29 -123.15 -15.19
C ALA A 52 -17.99 -122.32 -15.16
N ALA A 53 -16.88 -122.88 -15.63
CA ALA A 53 -15.62 -122.14 -15.78
C ALA A 53 -15.74 -121.03 -16.83
N GLU A 54 -16.31 -121.34 -18.00
CA GLU A 54 -16.49 -120.37 -19.08
C GLU A 54 -17.46 -119.23 -18.68
N GLN A 55 -18.50 -119.53 -17.91
CA GLN A 55 -19.38 -118.50 -17.34
C GLN A 55 -18.67 -117.64 -16.28
N ARG A 56 -17.79 -118.22 -15.46
CA ARG A 56 -16.98 -117.44 -14.51
C ARG A 56 -16.01 -116.50 -15.23
N ASP A 57 -15.38 -116.96 -16.30
CA ASP A 57 -14.45 -116.12 -17.07
C ASP A 57 -15.18 -115.01 -17.83
N ARG A 58 -16.37 -115.28 -18.38
CA ARG A 58 -17.23 -114.24 -18.97
C ARG A 58 -17.74 -113.25 -17.93
N ALA A 59 -18.10 -113.71 -16.72
CA ALA A 59 -18.49 -112.83 -15.62
C ALA A 59 -17.33 -111.91 -15.20
N ARG A 60 -16.11 -112.45 -15.05
CA ARG A 60 -14.91 -111.67 -14.75
C ARG A 60 -14.55 -110.67 -15.85
N ALA A 61 -14.72 -111.06 -17.12
CA ALA A 61 -14.49 -110.17 -18.26
C ALA A 61 -15.54 -109.06 -18.35
N ASN A 62 -16.80 -109.34 -17.98
CA ASN A 62 -17.85 -108.32 -17.91
C ASN A 62 -17.64 -107.37 -16.73
N GLU A 63 -17.20 -107.89 -15.59
CA GLU A 63 -16.86 -107.08 -14.41
C GLU A 63 -15.67 -106.15 -14.69
N SER A 64 -14.61 -106.65 -15.34
CA SER A 64 -13.47 -105.80 -15.71
C SER A 64 -13.84 -104.73 -16.75
N ARG A 65 -14.73 -105.05 -17.70
CA ARG A 65 -15.28 -104.06 -18.64
C ARG A 65 -16.15 -103.01 -17.97
N ALA A 66 -16.98 -103.41 -16.99
CA ALA A 66 -17.81 -102.50 -16.23
C ALA A 66 -16.97 -101.52 -15.40
N LEU A 67 -15.93 -102.02 -14.71
CA LEU A 67 -14.99 -101.20 -13.96
C LEU A 67 -14.21 -100.23 -14.87
N ALA A 68 -13.74 -100.69 -16.04
CA ALA A 68 -13.06 -99.82 -17.00
C ALA A 68 -14.01 -98.75 -17.60
N ALA A 69 -15.29 -99.08 -17.80
CA ALA A 69 -16.29 -98.12 -18.25
C ALA A 69 -16.61 -97.07 -17.17
N GLU A 70 -16.69 -97.48 -15.91
CA GLU A 70 -16.90 -96.60 -14.76
C GLU A 70 -15.68 -95.68 -14.56
N GLU A 71 -14.45 -96.21 -14.67
CA GLU A 71 -13.23 -95.41 -14.58
C GLU A 71 -13.15 -94.38 -15.72
N ASN A 72 -13.49 -94.77 -16.95
CA ASN A 72 -13.56 -93.84 -18.08
C ASN A 72 -14.65 -92.77 -17.90
N ALA A 73 -15.83 -93.14 -17.38
CA ALA A 73 -16.89 -92.19 -17.07
C ALA A 73 -16.45 -91.19 -15.99
N ASN A 74 -15.77 -91.65 -14.95
CA ASN A 74 -15.23 -90.81 -13.89
C ASN A 74 -14.11 -89.87 -14.40
N ARG A 75 -13.21 -90.36 -15.25
CA ARG A 75 -12.19 -89.51 -15.89
C ARG A 75 -12.82 -88.43 -16.76
N LEU A 76 -13.84 -88.76 -17.54
CA LEU A 76 -14.56 -87.80 -18.38
C LEU A 76 -15.35 -86.78 -17.53
N ALA A 77 -15.97 -87.22 -16.44
CA ALA A 77 -16.67 -86.35 -15.50
C ALA A 77 -15.72 -85.35 -14.82
N SER A 78 -14.54 -85.82 -14.37
CA SER A 78 -13.51 -84.97 -13.78
C SER A 78 -12.97 -83.94 -14.79
N SER A 79 -12.65 -84.36 -16.01
CA SER A 79 -12.21 -83.46 -17.08
C SER A 79 -13.27 -82.40 -17.42
N ARG A 80 -14.55 -82.78 -17.50
CA ARG A 80 -15.66 -81.84 -17.71
C ARG A 80 -15.83 -80.87 -16.53
N ALA A 81 -15.67 -81.34 -15.29
CA ALA A 81 -15.74 -80.50 -14.11
C ALA A 81 -14.60 -79.47 -14.07
N GLU A 82 -13.40 -79.85 -14.48
CA GLU A 82 -12.25 -78.94 -14.61
C GLU A 82 -12.48 -77.89 -15.70
N ALA A 83 -12.92 -78.30 -16.89
CA ALA A 83 -13.24 -77.37 -17.97
C ALA A 83 -14.35 -76.37 -17.57
N LEU A 84 -15.38 -76.82 -16.85
CA LEU A 84 -16.43 -75.93 -16.33
C LEU A 84 -15.90 -74.95 -15.28
N ARG A 85 -14.98 -75.37 -14.40
CA ARG A 85 -14.35 -74.47 -13.42
C ARG A 85 -13.54 -73.37 -14.10
N GLU A 86 -12.81 -73.71 -15.16
CA GLU A 86 -12.04 -72.73 -15.94
C GLU A 86 -12.95 -71.71 -16.62
N VAL A 87 -14.02 -72.16 -17.29
CA VAL A 87 -15.01 -71.27 -17.91
C VAL A 87 -15.68 -70.35 -16.88
N ILE A 88 -16.03 -70.87 -15.69
CA ILE A 88 -16.60 -70.05 -14.61
C ILE A 88 -15.58 -69.03 -14.10
N ALA A 89 -14.30 -69.41 -13.98
CA ALA A 89 -13.25 -68.50 -13.54
C ALA A 89 -13.03 -67.35 -14.53
N GLU A 90 -12.97 -67.65 -15.83
CA GLU A 90 -12.85 -66.63 -16.88
C GLU A 90 -14.08 -65.72 -16.93
N ARG A 91 -15.29 -66.28 -16.82
CA ARG A 91 -16.52 -65.47 -16.76
C ARG A 91 -16.53 -64.54 -15.53
N LYS A 92 -16.06 -65.02 -14.37
CA LYS A 92 -15.92 -64.19 -13.15
C LYS A 92 -14.88 -63.07 -13.31
N LYS A 93 -13.78 -63.31 -14.03
CA LYS A 93 -12.80 -62.26 -14.36
C LYS A 93 -13.41 -61.22 -15.31
N ALA A 94 -14.09 -61.66 -16.36
CA ALA A 94 -14.73 -60.77 -17.32
C ALA A 94 -15.81 -59.88 -16.67
N VAL A 95 -16.63 -60.43 -15.77
CA VAL A 95 -17.64 -59.66 -15.02
C VAL A 95 -16.98 -58.61 -14.11
N ARG A 96 -15.90 -58.97 -13.40
CA ARG A 96 -15.15 -58.01 -12.57
C ARG A 96 -14.60 -56.85 -13.41
N LEU A 97 -13.95 -57.17 -14.53
CA LEU A 97 -13.40 -56.17 -15.43
C LEU A 97 -14.49 -55.28 -16.06
N ALA A 98 -15.65 -55.84 -16.39
CA ALA A 98 -16.78 -55.08 -16.90
C ALA A 98 -17.35 -54.11 -15.85
N GLU A 99 -17.45 -54.55 -14.59
CA GLU A 99 -17.91 -53.70 -13.49
C GLU A 99 -16.91 -52.57 -13.19
N GLU A 100 -15.60 -52.88 -13.18
CA GLU A 100 -14.54 -51.87 -13.04
C GLU A 100 -14.59 -50.83 -14.16
N ARG A 101 -14.77 -51.26 -15.41
CA ARG A 101 -14.95 -50.34 -16.55
C ARG A 101 -16.20 -49.49 -16.41
N ARG A 102 -17.31 -50.04 -15.93
CA ARG A 102 -18.55 -49.29 -15.69
C ARG A 102 -18.34 -48.21 -14.64
N VAL A 103 -17.71 -48.55 -13.51
CA VAL A 103 -17.39 -47.60 -12.44
C VAL A 103 -16.42 -46.52 -12.93
N ALA A 104 -15.40 -46.89 -13.70
CA ALA A 104 -14.46 -45.94 -14.28
C ALA A 104 -15.15 -44.96 -15.25
N LEU A 105 -16.09 -45.44 -16.07
CA LEU A 105 -16.84 -44.62 -17.01
C LEU A 105 -17.77 -43.63 -16.29
N GLU A 106 -18.46 -44.06 -15.23
CA GLU A 106 -19.29 -43.16 -14.41
C GLU A 106 -18.45 -42.11 -13.68
N ARG A 107 -17.28 -42.49 -13.16
CA ARG A 107 -16.32 -41.53 -12.59
C ARG A 107 -15.81 -40.52 -13.62
N ALA A 108 -15.54 -40.97 -14.84
CA ALA A 108 -15.10 -40.08 -15.92
C ALA A 108 -16.20 -39.07 -16.32
N LYS A 109 -17.44 -39.53 -16.47
CA LYS A 109 -18.60 -38.64 -16.73
C LYS A 109 -18.81 -37.63 -15.60
N ALA A 110 -18.70 -38.06 -14.35
CA ALA A 110 -18.83 -37.17 -13.20
C ALA A 110 -17.70 -36.11 -13.16
N ALA A 111 -16.47 -36.51 -13.48
CA ALA A 111 -15.33 -35.59 -13.56
C ALA A 111 -15.50 -34.56 -14.69
N GLU A 112 -15.97 -34.99 -15.86
CA GLU A 112 -16.26 -34.09 -17.00
C GLU A 112 -17.37 -33.09 -16.65
N ALA A 113 -18.45 -33.54 -16.02
CA ALA A 113 -19.53 -32.67 -15.57
C ALA A 113 -19.04 -31.65 -14.52
N ALA A 114 -18.20 -32.08 -13.58
CA ALA A 114 -17.58 -31.19 -12.59
C ALA A 114 -16.67 -30.14 -13.23
N ALA A 115 -15.84 -30.54 -14.21
CA ALA A 115 -14.97 -29.63 -14.95
C ALA A 115 -15.78 -28.59 -15.74
N LEU A 116 -16.88 -29.00 -16.38
CA LEU A 116 -17.78 -28.09 -17.09
C LEU A 116 -18.44 -27.09 -16.13
N ALA A 117 -18.89 -27.55 -14.96
CA ALA A 117 -19.46 -26.69 -13.93
C ALA A 117 -18.45 -25.66 -13.40
N GLN A 118 -17.21 -26.09 -13.15
CA GLN A 118 -16.13 -25.19 -12.75
C GLN A 118 -15.81 -24.16 -13.84
N SER A 119 -15.78 -24.57 -15.11
CA SER A 119 -15.56 -23.66 -16.24
C SER A 119 -16.68 -22.62 -16.35
N ARG A 120 -17.94 -23.02 -16.15
CA ARG A 120 -19.08 -22.09 -16.13
C ARG A 120 -18.97 -21.08 -15.00
N LEU A 121 -18.69 -21.53 -13.78
CA LEU A 121 -18.52 -20.64 -12.62
C LEU A 121 -17.38 -19.64 -12.83
N ALA A 122 -16.23 -20.10 -13.36
CA ALA A 122 -15.10 -19.24 -13.66
C ALA A 122 -15.45 -18.17 -14.72
N ARG A 123 -16.22 -18.54 -15.75
CA ARG A 123 -16.72 -17.58 -16.76
C ARG A 123 -17.66 -16.54 -16.14
N GLU A 124 -18.60 -16.95 -15.30
CA GLU A 124 -19.51 -16.03 -14.61
C GLU A 124 -18.77 -15.06 -13.69
N GLN A 125 -17.79 -15.55 -12.92
CA GLN A 125 -16.94 -14.72 -12.07
C GLN A 125 -16.11 -13.72 -12.89
N SER A 126 -15.54 -14.15 -14.02
CA SER A 126 -14.80 -13.28 -14.94
C SER A 126 -15.68 -12.15 -15.50
N VAL A 127 -16.89 -12.47 -15.95
CA VAL A 127 -17.85 -11.46 -16.45
C VAL A 127 -18.27 -10.49 -15.34
N ARG A 128 -18.49 -10.98 -14.12
CA ARG A 128 -18.81 -10.12 -12.97
C ARG A 128 -17.65 -9.19 -12.62
N ALA A 129 -16.41 -9.70 -12.64
CA ALA A 129 -15.22 -8.91 -12.41
C ALA A 129 -15.01 -7.83 -13.49
N ASP A 130 -15.20 -8.15 -14.78
CA ASP A 130 -15.09 -7.18 -15.87
C ASP A 130 -16.13 -6.05 -15.74
N ARG A 131 -17.40 -6.40 -15.43
CA ARG A 131 -18.45 -5.40 -15.16
C ARG A 131 -18.06 -4.47 -14.01
N PHE A 132 -17.58 -5.03 -12.89
CA PHE A 132 -17.15 -4.25 -11.73
C PHE A 132 -15.97 -3.32 -12.09
N SER A 133 -14.97 -3.84 -12.79
CA SER A 133 -13.82 -3.05 -13.27
C SER A 133 -14.24 -1.90 -14.19
N ARG A 134 -15.17 -2.12 -15.12
CA ARG A 134 -15.70 -1.05 -15.99
C ARG A 134 -16.43 0.03 -15.20
N THR A 135 -17.27 -0.34 -14.23
CA THR A 135 -17.95 0.64 -13.37
C THR A 135 -16.96 1.41 -12.50
N ALA A 136 -15.94 0.74 -11.97
CA ALA A 136 -14.88 1.37 -11.18
C ALA A 136 -14.09 2.38 -12.02
N LEU A 137 -13.72 2.04 -13.27
CA LEU A 137 -13.04 2.96 -14.19
C LEU A 137 -13.86 4.22 -14.49
N VAL A 138 -15.16 4.07 -14.74
CA VAL A 138 -16.05 5.22 -14.98
C VAL A 138 -16.14 6.11 -13.74
N SER A 139 -16.33 5.53 -12.55
CA SER A 139 -16.38 6.28 -11.30
C SER A 139 -15.06 6.99 -10.99
N ALA A 140 -13.93 6.34 -11.25
CA ALA A 140 -12.59 6.91 -11.09
C ALA A 140 -12.39 8.10 -12.03
N ARG A 141 -12.82 8.01 -13.29
CA ARG A 141 -12.76 9.11 -14.25
C ARG A 141 -13.62 10.30 -13.83
N ILE A 142 -14.83 10.07 -13.34
CA ILE A 142 -15.68 11.15 -12.83
C ILE A 142 -15.01 11.83 -11.62
N ALA A 143 -14.44 11.05 -10.70
CA ALA A 143 -13.75 11.58 -9.53
C ALA A 143 -12.51 12.40 -9.90
N THR A 144 -11.73 11.97 -10.90
CA THR A 144 -10.57 12.75 -11.37
C THR A 144 -11.01 14.04 -12.06
N GLU A 145 -12.04 14.01 -12.89
CA GLU A 145 -12.60 15.22 -13.53
C GLU A 145 -13.13 16.22 -12.49
N GLN A 146 -13.82 15.74 -11.44
CA GLN A 146 -14.27 16.57 -10.32
C GLN A 146 -13.11 17.21 -9.56
N ARG A 147 -12.05 16.44 -9.26
CA ARG A 147 -10.84 16.98 -8.62
C ARG A 147 -10.18 18.06 -9.47
N VAL A 148 -10.03 17.84 -10.77
CA VAL A 148 -9.44 18.83 -11.69
C VAL A 148 -10.28 20.11 -11.75
N ARG A 149 -11.62 19.99 -11.77
CA ARG A 149 -12.52 21.16 -11.71
C ARG A 149 -12.39 21.93 -10.41
N ALA A 150 -12.38 21.23 -9.27
CA ALA A 150 -12.21 21.85 -7.95
C ALA A 150 -10.86 22.57 -7.84
N ASP A 151 -9.77 21.94 -8.32
CA ASP A 151 -8.45 22.56 -8.33
C ASP A 151 -8.40 23.81 -9.22
N ARG A 152 -9.04 23.80 -10.39
CA ARG A 152 -9.14 24.97 -11.26
C ARG A 152 -9.90 26.11 -10.58
N GLN A 153 -11.04 25.81 -9.95
CA GLN A 153 -11.82 26.81 -9.21
C GLN A 153 -11.03 27.39 -8.03
N ALA A 154 -10.33 26.54 -7.27
CA ALA A 154 -9.49 26.97 -6.16
C ALA A 154 -8.32 27.85 -6.64
N ARG A 155 -7.67 27.51 -7.76
CA ARG A 155 -6.61 28.33 -8.37
C ARG A 155 -7.14 29.68 -8.84
N ALA A 156 -8.29 29.69 -9.53
CA ALA A 156 -8.95 30.92 -9.97
C ALA A 156 -9.29 31.83 -8.78
N ALA A 157 -9.91 31.28 -7.73
CA ALA A 157 -10.26 32.04 -6.52
C ALA A 157 -9.02 32.59 -5.78
N ARG A 158 -7.93 31.82 -5.69
CA ARG A 158 -6.66 32.31 -5.12
C ARG A 158 -6.07 33.43 -5.96
N SER A 159 -6.14 33.31 -7.29
CA SER A 159 -5.64 34.35 -8.19
C SER A 159 -6.44 35.64 -8.05
N SER A 160 -7.78 35.59 -8.04
CA SER A 160 -8.64 36.77 -7.88
C SER A 160 -8.46 37.41 -6.51
N ALA A 161 -8.36 36.61 -5.43
CA ALA A 161 -8.06 37.11 -4.11
C ALA A 161 -6.70 37.83 -4.05
N SER A 162 -5.68 37.28 -4.72
CA SER A 162 -4.36 37.93 -4.78
C SER A 162 -4.36 39.24 -5.56
N VAL A 163 -5.17 39.34 -6.62
CA VAL A 163 -5.33 40.56 -7.42
C VAL A 163 -6.05 41.63 -6.59
N ALA A 164 -7.20 41.29 -5.98
CA ALA A 164 -7.94 42.20 -5.11
C ALA A 164 -7.10 42.69 -3.93
N GLU A 165 -6.26 41.82 -3.36
CA GLU A 165 -5.33 42.19 -2.29
C GLU A 165 -4.27 43.20 -2.76
N ARG A 166 -3.69 43.01 -3.95
CA ARG A 166 -2.75 43.96 -4.55
C ARG A 166 -3.40 45.30 -4.87
N GLU A 167 -4.62 45.29 -5.41
CA GLU A 167 -5.38 46.51 -5.69
C GLU A 167 -5.68 47.28 -4.41
N SER A 168 -6.11 46.59 -3.36
CA SER A 168 -6.37 47.20 -2.05
C SER A 168 -5.11 47.80 -1.41
N ALA A 169 -3.96 47.10 -1.51
CA ALA A 169 -2.68 47.62 -1.03
C ALA A 169 -2.21 48.84 -1.84
N ARG A 170 -2.43 48.83 -3.17
CA ARG A 170 -2.16 49.98 -4.03
C ARG A 170 -3.03 51.18 -3.66
N ALA A 171 -4.33 50.97 -3.45
CA ALA A 171 -5.27 52.00 -3.01
C ALA A 171 -4.90 52.57 -1.63
N TYR A 172 -4.51 51.72 -0.69
CA TYR A 172 -3.98 52.17 0.61
C TYR A 172 -2.77 53.07 0.42
N ALA A 173 -1.76 52.60 -0.31
CA ALA A 173 -0.52 53.32 -0.46
C ALA A 173 -0.67 54.60 -1.34
N SER A 174 -1.64 54.65 -2.27
CA SER A 174 -1.98 55.89 -2.98
C SER A 174 -2.68 56.88 -2.06
N THR A 175 -3.53 56.40 -1.15
CA THR A 175 -4.18 57.24 -0.13
C THR A 175 -3.15 57.81 0.85
N VAL A 176 -2.16 57.00 1.27
CA VAL A 176 -1.02 57.47 2.08
C VAL A 176 -0.26 58.57 1.34
N LEU A 177 0.07 58.36 0.06
CA LEU A 177 0.80 59.36 -0.73
C LEU A 177 0.02 60.67 -0.88
N ALA A 178 -1.28 60.59 -1.18
CA ALA A 178 -2.15 61.76 -1.30
C ALA A 178 -2.28 62.51 0.05
N ALA A 179 -2.41 61.77 1.16
CA ALA A 179 -2.44 62.35 2.50
C ALA A 179 -1.11 63.04 2.85
N SER A 180 0.03 62.40 2.52
CA SER A 180 1.36 62.97 2.73
C SER A 180 1.60 64.22 1.89
N SER A 181 1.17 64.26 0.62
CA SER A 181 1.33 65.45 -0.23
C SER A 181 0.50 66.63 0.23
N MET A 182 -0.62 66.38 0.93
CA MET A 182 -1.49 67.42 1.48
C MET A 182 -1.00 68.00 2.82
N LEU A 183 0.00 67.39 3.45
CA LEU A 183 0.58 67.86 4.71
C LEU A 183 1.57 69.02 4.51
N GLU A 184 2.15 69.17 3.32
CA GLU A 184 3.09 70.23 2.96
C GLU A 184 2.42 71.22 1.98
N PRO A 185 2.14 72.51 2.29
CA PRO A 185 1.94 73.15 3.59
C PRO A 185 0.43 73.46 3.84
N VAL A 186 -0.05 73.12 5.05
CA VAL A 186 -1.26 73.67 5.71
C VAL A 186 -2.64 73.30 5.11
N GLN A 187 -3.05 72.02 5.13
CA GLN A 187 -4.47 71.65 5.22
C GLN A 187 -4.71 70.38 6.06
N SER A 188 -4.61 70.45 7.39
CA SER A 188 -4.92 69.29 8.26
C SER A 188 -6.38 68.84 8.12
N GLU A 189 -7.30 69.76 7.78
CA GLU A 189 -8.72 69.45 7.52
C GLU A 189 -8.92 68.62 6.24
N ALA A 190 -8.11 68.81 5.19
CA ALA A 190 -8.22 68.07 3.93
C ALA A 190 -7.75 66.61 4.04
N VAL A 191 -6.90 66.32 5.03
CA VAL A 191 -6.35 64.97 5.26
C VAL A 191 -7.28 64.10 6.11
N ALA A 192 -8.17 64.70 6.91
CA ALA A 192 -9.08 63.97 7.81
C ALA A 192 -9.97 62.91 7.11
N PRO A 193 -10.55 63.15 5.93
CA PRO A 193 -11.32 62.12 5.20
C PRO A 193 -10.45 60.96 4.69
N LEU A 194 -9.22 61.26 4.26
CA LEU A 194 -8.26 60.24 3.81
C LEU A 194 -7.82 59.37 4.99
N LEU A 195 -7.60 59.97 6.16
CA LEU A 195 -7.34 59.23 7.40
C LEU A 195 -8.51 58.33 7.82
N GLY A 196 -9.76 58.76 7.60
CA GLY A 196 -10.93 57.91 7.80
C GLY A 196 -10.86 56.64 6.95
N SER A 197 -10.51 56.78 5.67
CA SER A 197 -10.31 55.64 4.76
C SER A 197 -9.13 54.75 5.17
N LEU A 198 -8.00 55.36 5.58
CA LEU A 198 -6.83 54.62 6.07
C LEU A 198 -7.11 53.87 7.37
N ARG A 199 -7.97 54.41 8.24
CA ARG A 199 -8.39 53.75 9.50
C ARG A 199 -9.18 52.47 9.24
N LEU A 200 -9.94 52.41 8.16
CA LEU A 200 -10.69 51.21 7.74
C LEU A 200 -9.82 50.19 7.00
N ALA A 201 -8.60 50.55 6.60
CA ALA A 201 -7.67 49.64 5.96
C ALA A 201 -7.25 48.50 6.91
N ARG A 202 -6.81 47.38 6.34
CA ARG A 202 -6.34 46.22 7.11
C ARG A 202 -5.14 46.60 7.99
N GLU A 203 -5.16 46.17 9.25
CA GLU A 203 -4.10 46.47 10.24
C GLU A 203 -2.69 46.11 9.76
N LYS A 204 -2.54 45.00 9.04
CA LYS A 204 -1.23 44.57 8.51
C LYS A 204 -0.58 45.56 7.52
N TRP A 205 -1.33 46.53 6.98
CA TRP A 205 -0.79 47.57 6.10
C TRP A 205 -0.47 48.87 6.82
N LYS A 206 -0.92 49.03 8.07
CA LYS A 206 -0.69 50.24 8.87
C LYS A 206 0.70 50.17 9.47
N GLY A 207 1.63 50.89 8.85
CA GLY A 207 3.01 51.06 9.31
C GLY A 207 3.21 52.40 10.02
N TRP A 208 4.47 52.82 10.09
CA TRP A 208 4.87 54.10 10.67
C TRP A 208 4.23 55.29 9.94
N GLU A 209 3.90 55.15 8.65
CA GLU A 209 3.29 56.18 7.82
C GLU A 209 1.89 56.55 8.30
N TYR A 210 1.08 55.54 8.62
CA TYR A 210 -0.24 55.76 9.20
C TYR A 210 -0.11 56.47 10.54
N GLY A 211 0.87 56.08 11.36
CA GLY A 211 1.22 56.77 12.61
C GLY A 211 1.63 58.22 12.40
N HIS A 212 2.47 58.49 11.40
CA HIS A 212 2.91 59.84 11.04
C HIS A 212 1.74 60.71 10.58
N LEU A 213 0.91 60.21 9.66
CA LEU A 213 -0.27 60.93 9.15
C LEU A 213 -1.30 61.19 10.26
N THR A 214 -1.58 60.18 11.09
CA THR A 214 -2.50 60.34 12.22
C THR A 214 -1.97 61.33 13.24
N ALA A 215 -0.67 61.29 13.56
CA ALA A 215 -0.03 62.27 14.43
C ALA A 215 -0.08 63.68 13.82
N ALA A 216 0.28 63.83 12.54
CA ALA A 216 0.33 65.12 11.87
C ALA A 216 -1.03 65.81 11.74
N VAL A 217 -2.13 65.05 11.62
CA VAL A 217 -3.49 65.60 11.69
C VAL A 217 -3.97 65.78 13.14
N ALA A 218 -3.53 64.92 14.06
CA ALA A 218 -3.89 65.00 15.47
C ALA A 218 -3.15 66.11 16.23
N SER A 219 -2.03 66.64 15.73
CA SER A 219 -1.23 67.63 16.44
C SER A 219 -1.17 68.98 15.73
N LYS A 220 -1.33 70.05 16.55
CA LYS A 220 -0.61 71.32 16.34
C LYS A 220 0.84 71.00 15.94
N PRO A 221 1.45 71.78 15.03
CA PRO A 221 2.54 71.39 14.14
C PRO A 221 3.91 71.29 14.81
N SER A 222 4.02 70.63 15.96
CA SER A 222 5.31 70.34 16.55
C SER A 222 5.37 68.89 16.98
N LEU A 223 6.49 68.25 16.62
CA LEU A 223 7.25 67.39 17.52
C LEU A 223 7.54 68.19 18.81
N ALA A 224 6.52 68.69 19.51
CA ALA A 224 6.65 69.07 20.88
C ALA A 224 7.03 67.77 21.57
N VAL A 225 8.27 67.69 22.04
CA VAL A 225 8.67 66.70 23.03
C VAL A 225 7.67 66.88 24.18
N VAL A 226 6.63 66.04 24.19
CA VAL A 226 5.53 66.15 25.15
C VAL A 226 6.05 65.62 26.48
N GLY A 227 6.65 66.52 27.25
CA GLY A 227 7.24 66.20 28.53
C GLY A 227 8.65 65.60 28.44
N PRO A 228 9.30 65.34 29.59
CA PRO A 228 10.64 64.79 29.62
C PRO A 228 10.70 63.42 28.94
N PRO A 229 11.86 63.04 28.36
CA PRO A 229 12.03 61.72 27.75
C PRO A 229 11.67 60.62 28.75
N VAL A 230 10.75 59.75 28.33
CA VAL A 230 10.36 58.58 29.12
C VAL A 230 11.53 57.60 29.12
N LYS A 231 12.15 57.41 30.29
CA LYS A 231 13.20 56.41 30.45
C LYS A 231 12.59 55.03 30.41
N VAL A 232 12.99 54.24 29.41
CA VAL A 232 12.61 52.83 29.30
C VAL A 232 13.64 52.02 30.06
N ASP A 233 13.20 51.27 31.06
CA ASP A 233 14.07 50.32 31.74
C ASP A 233 14.13 49.04 30.90
N SER A 234 15.19 48.91 30.11
CA SER A 234 15.39 47.74 29.27
C SER A 234 15.91 46.54 30.05
N GLY A 235 16.36 46.69 31.31
CA GLY A 235 16.90 45.64 32.18
C GLY A 235 18.10 44.83 31.63
N ALA A 236 18.40 45.00 30.35
CA ALA A 236 19.39 44.35 29.54
C ALA A 236 20.53 45.33 29.28
N GLY A 237 21.73 44.83 28.97
CA GLY A 237 22.93 45.62 28.69
C GLY A 237 22.77 46.56 27.47
N ALA A 238 23.84 46.74 26.68
CA ALA A 238 23.76 47.62 25.52
C ALA A 238 22.59 47.19 24.60
N ILE A 239 21.70 48.14 24.28
CA ILE A 239 20.55 47.90 23.40
C ILE A 239 21.07 47.92 21.95
N GLY A 240 20.93 46.80 21.25
CA GLY A 240 21.36 46.70 19.86
C GLY A 240 20.28 47.14 18.88
N SER A 241 19.00 47.03 19.25
CA SER A 241 17.89 47.40 18.37
C SER A 241 16.61 47.71 19.14
N VAL A 242 15.70 48.46 18.51
CA VAL A 242 14.36 48.78 19.02
C VAL A 242 13.32 48.64 17.91
N ALA A 243 12.09 48.29 18.29
CA ALA A 243 10.97 48.23 17.37
C ALA A 243 9.66 48.63 18.08
N LEU A 244 8.74 49.25 17.36
CA LEU A 244 7.37 49.47 17.83
C LEU A 244 6.45 48.43 17.20
N SER A 245 5.49 47.91 17.95
CA SER A 245 4.43 47.07 17.41
C SER A 245 3.60 47.83 16.36
N GLY A 246 2.96 47.13 15.42
CA GLY A 246 2.19 47.76 14.35
C GLY A 246 1.03 48.63 14.86
N ASP A 247 0.49 48.34 16.05
CA ASP A 247 -0.52 49.16 16.72
C ASP A 247 0.06 50.31 17.57
N GLY A 248 1.39 50.43 17.65
CA GLY A 248 2.10 51.44 18.43
C GLY A 248 2.01 51.27 19.95
N LYS A 249 1.38 50.19 20.44
CA LYS A 249 1.10 50.03 21.89
C LYS A 249 2.23 49.40 22.67
N ARG A 250 3.21 48.79 22.00
CA ARG A 250 4.36 48.15 22.65
C ARG A 250 5.65 48.60 21.99
N LEU A 251 6.61 49.00 22.83
CA LEU A 251 8.01 49.14 22.47
C LEU A 251 8.73 47.83 22.77
N ILE A 252 9.54 47.36 21.83
CA ILE A 252 10.37 46.17 21.97
C ILE A 252 11.82 46.62 21.93
N THR A 253 12.60 46.26 22.95
CA THR A 253 14.04 46.52 23.01
C THR A 253 14.81 45.21 23.01
N GLY A 254 15.82 45.08 22.16
CA GLY A 254 16.69 43.92 22.08
C GLY A 254 18.05 44.18 22.73
N GLY A 255 18.38 43.40 23.75
CA GLY A 255 19.60 43.56 24.54
C GLY A 255 20.78 42.70 24.08
N SER A 256 21.96 43.05 24.58
CA SER A 256 23.19 42.26 24.41
C SER A 256 23.16 40.89 25.10
N ASP A 257 22.24 40.71 26.05
CA ASP A 257 21.99 39.45 26.78
C ASP A 257 21.05 38.49 26.04
N GLY A 258 20.60 38.87 24.83
CA GLY A 258 19.66 38.08 24.04
C GLY A 258 18.22 38.14 24.56
N ARG A 259 17.85 39.14 25.38
CA ARG A 259 16.46 39.34 25.78
C ARG A 259 15.76 40.38 24.93
N LEU A 260 14.49 40.11 24.65
CA LEU A 260 13.55 41.11 24.14
C LEU A 260 12.66 41.57 25.29
N ILE A 261 12.71 42.84 25.63
CA ILE A 261 11.84 43.45 26.63
C ILE A 261 10.73 44.19 25.90
N LEU A 262 9.49 43.90 26.26
CA LEU A 262 8.30 44.56 25.77
C LEU A 262 7.85 45.56 26.83
N SER A 263 7.77 46.82 26.48
CA SER A 263 7.42 47.92 27.39
C SER A 263 6.27 48.75 26.85
N ASP A 264 5.55 49.40 27.75
CA ASP A 264 4.59 50.44 27.37
C ASP A 264 5.38 51.70 26.95
N PRO A 265 5.23 52.18 25.70
CA PRO A 265 6.00 53.33 25.21
C PRO A 265 5.65 54.65 25.93
N SER A 266 4.46 54.77 26.52
CA SER A 266 4.01 55.98 27.23
C SER A 266 4.57 56.08 28.64
N THR A 267 4.86 54.95 29.30
CA THR A 267 5.34 54.91 30.69
C THR A 267 6.78 54.42 30.81
N GLY A 268 7.31 53.77 29.77
CA GLY A 268 8.62 53.13 29.76
C GLY A 268 8.72 51.86 30.60
N ARG A 269 7.60 51.41 31.19
CA ARG A 269 7.58 50.27 32.10
C ARG A 269 7.60 48.95 31.32
N PRO A 270 8.47 48.00 31.69
CA PRO A 270 8.45 46.66 31.12
C PRO A 270 7.14 45.95 31.47
N THR A 271 6.49 45.41 30.45
CA THR A 271 5.24 44.63 30.54
C THR A 271 5.50 43.13 30.41
N ALA A 272 6.53 42.75 29.66
CA ALA A 272 6.95 41.36 29.51
C ALA A 272 8.42 41.29 29.09
N SER A 273 9.06 40.13 29.33
CA SER A 273 10.39 39.82 28.82
C SER A 273 10.35 38.45 28.15
N VAL A 274 10.96 38.36 26.98
CA VAL A 274 11.10 37.13 26.20
C VAL A 274 12.58 36.82 26.08
N ALA A 275 13.01 35.67 26.59
CA ALA A 275 14.35 35.17 26.31
C ALA A 275 14.40 34.77 24.84
N ALA A 276 15.22 35.45 24.05
CA ALA A 276 15.31 35.19 22.62
C ALA A 276 16.07 33.87 22.41
N PHE A 277 15.37 32.92 21.77
CA PHE A 277 15.90 31.89 20.87
C PHE A 277 17.09 31.03 21.33
N GLY A 278 17.10 30.62 22.60
CA GLY A 278 17.86 29.45 23.09
C GLY A 278 19.36 29.65 23.33
N SER A 279 19.93 30.82 23.01
CA SER A 279 21.31 31.18 23.35
C SER A 279 21.40 32.68 23.68
N PRO A 280 22.05 33.09 24.79
CA PRO A 280 22.15 34.49 25.21
C PRO A 280 23.14 35.24 24.31
N THR A 281 22.68 35.58 23.12
CA THR A 281 23.48 36.26 22.09
C THR A 281 22.84 37.58 21.74
N ALA A 282 23.66 38.59 21.46
CA ALA A 282 23.20 39.95 21.28
C ALA A 282 22.17 40.07 20.15
N VAL A 283 21.06 40.75 20.44
CA VAL A 283 20.09 41.12 19.41
C VAL A 283 20.67 42.28 18.61
N ARG A 284 20.94 42.06 17.32
CA ARG A 284 21.57 43.04 16.43
C ARG A 284 20.58 43.90 15.69
N ALA A 285 19.48 43.31 15.24
CA ALA A 285 18.44 44.02 14.52
C ALA A 285 17.06 43.42 14.79
N MET A 286 16.03 44.26 14.69
CA MET A 286 14.63 43.88 14.79
C MET A 286 13.79 44.55 13.71
N ALA A 287 12.74 43.86 13.29
CA ALA A 287 11.74 44.38 12.36
C ALA A 287 10.35 43.95 12.82
N ALA A 288 9.48 44.92 13.09
CA ALA A 288 8.08 44.66 13.43
C ALA A 288 7.23 44.44 12.18
N PHE A 289 6.25 43.54 12.28
CA PHE A 289 5.25 43.29 11.23
C PHE A 289 3.99 42.69 11.83
N GLY A 290 2.83 43.27 11.53
CA GLY A 290 1.56 42.81 12.11
C GLY A 290 1.63 42.72 13.65
N ASP A 291 1.38 41.54 14.19
CA ASP A 291 1.45 41.21 15.62
C ASP A 291 2.81 40.62 16.06
N GLY A 292 3.81 40.62 15.17
CA GLY A 292 5.10 39.95 15.34
C GLY A 292 6.30 40.88 15.25
N VAL A 293 7.41 40.45 15.85
CA VAL A 293 8.74 41.08 15.69
C VAL A 293 9.74 40.02 15.28
N ALA A 294 10.34 40.19 14.11
CA ALA A 294 11.51 39.42 13.70
C ALA A 294 12.74 40.01 14.37
N ALA A 295 13.63 39.16 14.83
CA ALA A 295 14.91 39.57 15.40
C ALA A 295 16.03 38.65 14.88
N VAL A 296 17.23 39.20 14.84
CA VAL A 296 18.46 38.48 14.49
C VAL A 296 19.56 38.86 15.47
N GLY A 297 20.57 38.00 15.56
CA GLY A 297 21.73 38.26 16.38
C GLY A 297 22.97 37.48 15.99
N ASP A 298 23.96 37.59 16.86
CA ASP A 298 25.21 36.87 16.72
C ASP A 298 24.96 35.34 16.73
N SER A 299 25.88 34.55 16.17
CA SER A 299 25.74 33.08 16.05
C SER A 299 24.62 32.60 15.10
N GLY A 300 24.09 33.49 14.26
CA GLY A 300 23.31 33.10 13.08
C GLY A 300 21.86 32.72 13.37
N TRP A 301 21.35 33.03 14.56
CA TRP A 301 19.93 32.81 14.84
C TRP A 301 19.07 33.91 14.24
N VAL A 302 17.89 33.50 13.81
CA VAL A 302 16.78 34.37 13.42
C VAL A 302 15.50 33.81 14.02
N GLY A 303 14.61 34.68 14.47
CA GLY A 303 13.36 34.24 15.07
C GLY A 303 12.29 35.31 15.04
N VAL A 304 11.06 34.90 15.31
CA VAL A 304 9.90 35.80 15.44
C VAL A 304 9.26 35.62 16.81
N VAL A 305 8.97 36.74 17.46
CA VAL A 305 8.21 36.82 18.69
C VAL A 305 6.80 37.31 18.41
N ASP A 306 5.80 36.66 19.00
CA ASP A 306 4.43 37.16 19.10
C ASP A 306 4.39 38.23 20.18
N VAL A 307 4.16 39.48 19.76
CA VAL A 307 4.13 40.63 20.65
C VAL A 307 2.94 40.55 21.59
N SER A 308 1.77 40.13 21.08
CA SER A 308 0.54 40.09 21.87
C SER A 308 0.63 39.10 23.03
N ARG A 309 1.21 37.93 22.75
CA ARG A 309 1.37 36.82 23.70
C ARG A 309 2.72 36.81 24.43
N ALA A 310 3.61 37.74 24.09
CA ALA A 310 4.97 37.83 24.62
C ALA A 310 5.69 36.47 24.62
N ARG A 311 5.70 35.78 23.48
CA ARG A 311 6.35 34.46 23.34
C ARG A 311 7.01 34.28 21.99
N VAL A 312 8.06 33.48 21.95
CA VAL A 312 8.68 33.01 20.71
C VAL A 312 7.64 32.24 19.89
N ARG A 313 7.41 32.64 18.64
CA ARG A 313 6.65 31.84 17.66
C ARG A 313 7.54 30.74 17.09
N TRP A 314 8.73 31.13 16.65
CA TRP A 314 9.73 30.23 16.11
C TRP A 314 11.11 30.87 16.19
N SER A 315 12.13 30.02 16.15
CA SER A 315 13.52 30.38 15.88
C SER A 315 14.22 29.29 15.11
N THR A 316 15.16 29.70 14.29
CA THR A 316 16.09 28.80 13.62
C THR A 316 17.50 29.38 13.72
N SER A 317 18.49 28.50 13.86
CA SER A 317 19.89 28.86 13.67
C SER A 317 20.29 28.54 12.25
N ILE A 318 20.97 29.47 11.59
CA ILE A 318 21.56 29.25 10.28
C ILE A 318 23.07 29.09 10.51
N ALA A 319 23.54 27.85 10.41
CA ALA A 319 24.91 27.50 10.74
C ALA A 319 25.93 28.31 9.91
N GLY A 320 26.94 28.86 10.60
CA GLY A 320 28.01 29.64 9.97
C GLY A 320 27.63 31.08 9.57
N ALA A 321 26.39 31.51 9.81
CA ALA A 321 25.98 32.89 9.55
C ALA A 321 26.21 33.80 10.77
N ASN A 322 26.58 35.05 10.53
CA ASN A 322 26.53 36.11 11.54
C ASN A 322 25.57 37.20 11.05
N LEU A 323 24.34 37.19 11.56
CA LEU A 323 23.24 38.01 11.06
C LEU A 323 23.24 39.37 11.75
N ARG A 324 23.28 40.44 10.95
CA ARG A 324 23.35 41.82 11.43
C ARG A 324 22.13 42.65 11.06
N ALA A 325 21.37 42.22 10.06
CA ALA A 325 20.24 42.97 9.55
C ALA A 325 19.03 42.07 9.36
N VAL A 326 17.85 42.61 9.65
CA VAL A 326 16.57 41.93 9.42
C VAL A 326 15.53 42.91 8.93
N ALA A 327 14.68 42.46 8.01
CA ALA A 327 13.50 43.19 7.56
C ALA A 327 12.32 42.23 7.39
N ALA A 328 11.10 42.74 7.58
CA ALA A 328 9.89 42.02 7.24
C ALA A 328 9.32 42.56 5.92
N SER A 329 8.72 41.68 5.11
CA SER A 329 8.06 42.11 3.89
C SER A 329 6.81 42.95 4.19
N PRO A 330 6.40 43.88 3.30
CA PRO A 330 5.22 44.72 3.52
C PRO A 330 3.91 43.95 3.70
N ASP A 331 3.82 42.71 3.18
CA ASP A 331 2.67 41.82 3.38
C ASP A 331 2.75 40.97 4.65
N GLY A 332 3.85 41.07 5.41
CA GLY A 332 4.13 40.33 6.64
C GLY A 332 4.42 38.85 6.46
N ARG A 333 4.62 38.37 5.22
CA ARG A 333 4.74 36.93 4.91
C ARG A 333 6.17 36.42 4.91
N LEU A 334 7.15 37.31 4.77
CA LEU A 334 8.56 36.97 4.66
C LEU A 334 9.40 37.76 5.64
N VAL A 335 10.42 37.11 6.16
CA VAL A 335 11.52 37.73 6.91
C VAL A 335 12.78 37.60 6.06
N LEU A 336 13.44 38.73 5.81
CA LEU A 336 14.77 38.78 5.20
C LEU A 336 15.78 38.96 6.32
N ALA A 337 16.72 38.04 6.47
CA ALA A 337 17.85 38.15 7.36
C ALA A 337 19.14 38.20 6.53
N ALA A 338 20.08 39.06 6.90
CA ALA A 338 21.36 39.17 6.21
C ALA A 338 22.49 39.47 7.19
N GLY A 339 23.72 39.20 6.74
CA GLY A 339 24.87 39.19 7.60
C GLY A 339 26.19 39.30 6.87
N THR A 340 27.23 38.77 7.51
CA THR A 340 28.60 38.81 7.01
C THR A 340 28.83 37.91 5.79
N GLY A 341 29.78 38.28 4.94
CA GLY A 341 30.26 37.44 3.84
C GLY A 341 29.22 37.15 2.74
N GLY A 342 28.32 38.10 2.48
CA GLY A 342 27.29 38.01 1.45
C GLY A 342 26.11 37.10 1.82
N PHE A 343 26.05 36.64 3.07
CA PHE A 343 24.99 35.76 3.52
C PHE A 343 23.65 36.50 3.62
N ALA A 344 22.62 35.92 3.01
CA ALA A 344 21.24 36.34 3.16
C ALA A 344 20.30 35.15 3.13
N ALA A 345 19.22 35.22 3.90
CA ALA A 345 18.17 34.22 3.96
C ALA A 345 16.80 34.87 3.90
N LEU A 346 15.91 34.27 3.11
CA LEU A 346 14.50 34.62 3.05
C LEU A 346 13.73 33.51 3.74
N LEU A 347 12.98 33.83 4.77
CA LEU A 347 12.24 32.88 5.60
C LEU A 347 10.74 33.19 5.54
N ASP A 348 9.93 32.14 5.65
CA ASP A 348 8.49 32.28 5.85
C ASP A 348 8.23 32.82 7.27
N ALA A 349 7.54 33.95 7.37
CA ALA A 349 7.38 34.68 8.62
C ALA A 349 6.53 33.95 9.66
N GLU A 350 5.68 33.01 9.23
CA GLU A 350 4.79 32.26 10.13
C GLU A 350 5.46 30.98 10.64
N THR A 351 6.20 30.29 9.78
CA THR A 351 6.74 28.95 10.07
C THR A 351 8.23 28.95 10.38
N GLY A 352 8.96 30.02 10.07
CA GLY A 352 10.42 30.08 10.17
C GLY A 352 11.14 29.21 9.14
N LYS A 353 10.43 28.60 8.19
CA LYS A 353 11.04 27.79 7.14
C LYS A 353 11.86 28.67 6.22
N VAL A 354 13.09 28.26 5.97
CA VAL A 354 13.97 28.89 4.98
C VAL A 354 13.39 28.66 3.60
N VAL A 355 12.96 29.74 2.95
CA VAL A 355 12.45 29.74 1.58
C VAL A 355 13.60 29.76 0.58
N ARG A 356 14.63 30.58 0.85
CA ARG A 356 15.86 30.67 0.07
C ARG A 356 17.03 31.12 0.92
N THR A 357 18.24 30.77 0.49
CA THR A 357 19.51 31.30 1.00
C THR A 357 20.43 31.69 -0.15
N SER A 358 21.24 32.73 0.07
CA SER A 358 22.43 33.02 -0.72
C SER A 358 23.63 32.45 0.05
N LEU A 359 24.22 31.36 -0.45
CA LEU A 359 25.27 30.64 0.26
C LEU A 359 26.69 30.92 -0.24
N THR A 360 26.87 31.67 -1.32
CA THR A 360 28.11 32.39 -1.74
C THR A 360 27.98 32.81 -3.21
N GLY A 361 28.53 33.98 -3.58
CA GLY A 361 28.71 34.41 -4.98
C GLY A 361 27.63 35.34 -5.56
N ASN A 362 26.34 35.06 -5.32
CA ASN A 362 25.26 35.82 -5.98
C ASN A 362 25.11 37.28 -5.50
N LEU A 363 25.49 37.54 -4.25
CA LEU A 363 25.49 38.87 -3.62
C LEU A 363 26.91 39.34 -3.29
N GLY A 364 27.94 38.71 -3.88
CA GLY A 364 29.34 38.98 -3.54
C GLY A 364 29.74 38.45 -2.15
N SER A 365 30.78 39.05 -1.58
CA SER A 365 31.36 38.72 -0.26
C SER A 365 31.25 39.87 0.74
N GLU A 366 30.26 40.75 0.56
CA GLU A 366 30.10 41.97 1.36
C GLU A 366 29.44 41.70 2.72
N ASP A 367 29.76 42.52 3.72
CA ASP A 367 29.08 42.46 5.02
C ASP A 367 27.84 43.35 5.00
N PHE A 368 26.66 42.72 5.00
CA PHE A 368 25.39 43.43 5.02
C PHE A 368 25.02 43.83 6.45
N VAL A 369 24.82 45.14 6.65
CA VAL A 369 24.48 45.75 7.94
C VAL A 369 23.10 46.39 7.93
N SER A 370 22.48 46.55 6.76
CA SER A 370 21.09 46.96 6.64
C SER A 370 20.42 46.25 5.46
N VAL A 371 19.14 45.93 5.62
CA VAL A 371 18.32 45.34 4.56
C VAL A 371 16.92 45.92 4.58
N ALA A 372 16.29 45.96 3.41
CA ALA A 372 14.90 46.39 3.29
C ALA A 372 14.19 45.71 2.12
N PHE A 373 12.87 45.56 2.25
CA PHE A 373 12.02 45.21 1.11
C PHE A 373 11.57 46.47 0.39
N VAL A 374 11.50 46.40 -0.94
CA VAL A 374 10.90 47.49 -1.73
C VAL A 374 9.37 47.46 -1.55
N PRO A 375 8.71 48.54 -1.09
CA PRO A 375 7.28 48.55 -0.72
C PRO A 375 6.29 48.11 -1.81
N ARG A 376 6.63 48.31 -3.10
CA ARG A 376 5.75 47.99 -4.25
C ARG A 376 6.38 47.06 -5.28
N GLY A 377 7.46 46.37 -4.92
CA GLY A 377 8.26 45.55 -5.83
C GLY A 377 8.47 44.12 -5.36
N ASN A 378 9.02 43.29 -6.26
CA ASN A 378 9.51 41.95 -5.93
C ASN A 378 11.03 41.96 -5.64
N PHE A 379 11.51 43.08 -5.11
CA PHE A 379 12.93 43.34 -4.87
C PHE A 379 13.22 43.53 -3.39
N ILE A 380 14.50 43.40 -3.08
CA ILE A 380 15.09 43.60 -1.76
C ILE A 380 16.39 44.37 -1.96
N THR A 381 16.75 45.16 -0.94
CA THR A 381 17.97 45.94 -0.92
C THR A 381 18.87 45.54 0.22
N PHE A 382 20.16 45.57 -0.03
CA PHE A 382 21.20 45.30 0.95
C PHE A 382 22.14 46.50 1.00
N GLY A 383 22.46 46.95 2.21
CA GLY A 383 23.44 47.99 2.46
C GLY A 383 24.68 47.38 3.10
N ALA A 384 25.81 47.51 2.43
CA ALA A 384 27.08 46.95 2.86
C ALA A 384 27.96 47.97 3.61
N THR A 385 28.87 47.44 4.43
CA THR A 385 29.92 48.24 5.09
C THR A 385 30.91 48.88 4.10
N SER A 386 31.00 48.38 2.87
CA SER A 386 31.78 48.98 1.78
C SER A 386 31.18 50.32 1.30
N GLY A 387 29.90 50.57 1.58
CA GLY A 387 29.13 51.66 1.00
C GLY A 387 28.30 51.25 -0.21
N HIS A 388 28.46 50.02 -0.68
CA HIS A 388 27.70 49.50 -1.80
C HIS A 388 26.27 49.12 -1.37
N VAL A 389 25.29 49.62 -2.12
CA VAL A 389 23.88 49.25 -2.04
C VAL A 389 23.60 48.23 -3.14
N THR A 390 23.19 47.03 -2.80
CA THR A 390 22.76 46.02 -3.79
C THR A 390 21.24 45.97 -3.86
N VAL A 391 20.68 46.05 -5.09
CA VAL A 391 19.27 45.76 -5.37
C VAL A 391 19.17 44.40 -6.04
N ALA A 392 18.43 43.48 -5.43
CA ALA A 392 18.28 42.11 -5.93
C ALA A 392 16.81 41.68 -6.01
N GLY A 393 16.55 40.68 -6.84
CA GLY A 393 15.30 39.93 -6.77
C GLY A 393 15.20 39.12 -5.47
N ARG A 394 13.99 38.64 -5.14
CA ARG A 394 13.78 37.69 -4.01
C ARG A 394 14.46 36.33 -4.22
N ASP A 395 15.01 36.08 -5.40
CA ASP A 395 15.90 34.97 -5.74
C ASP A 395 17.38 35.24 -5.42
N PHE A 396 17.68 36.40 -4.84
CA PHE A 396 19.03 36.90 -4.55
C PHE A 396 19.91 37.10 -5.79
N THR A 397 19.30 37.19 -6.97
CA THR A 397 20.03 37.61 -8.18
C THR A 397 20.14 39.13 -8.18
N SER A 398 21.37 39.63 -8.11
CA SER A 398 21.67 41.07 -8.21
C SER A 398 21.17 41.62 -9.55
N ARG A 399 20.56 42.81 -9.50
CA ARG A 399 20.04 43.51 -10.68
C ARG A 399 20.72 44.85 -10.90
N SER A 400 20.97 45.59 -9.83
CA SER A 400 21.62 46.88 -9.87
C SER A 400 22.28 47.17 -8.52
N GLY A 401 23.14 48.17 -8.49
CA GLY A 401 23.74 48.64 -7.24
C GLY A 401 24.29 50.06 -7.37
N PHE A 402 24.49 50.71 -6.23
CA PHE A 402 24.94 52.10 -6.14
C PHE A 402 25.94 52.25 -5.01
N ASP A 403 26.92 53.12 -5.20
CA ASP A 403 27.88 53.44 -4.16
C ASP A 403 27.46 54.70 -3.40
N ALA A 404 27.20 54.53 -2.10
CA ALA A 404 27.08 55.64 -1.18
C ALA A 404 28.48 56.26 -0.92
N LYS A 405 28.52 57.45 -0.32
CA LYS A 405 29.78 58.05 0.14
C LYS A 405 30.30 57.34 1.41
N GLY A 406 30.71 56.08 1.29
CA GLY A 406 31.28 55.27 2.37
C GLY A 406 30.28 54.36 3.10
N PRO A 407 30.67 53.78 4.26
CA PRO A 407 29.98 52.67 4.90
C PRO A 407 28.52 52.95 5.22
N ILE A 408 27.63 52.04 4.81
CA ILE A 408 26.21 52.14 5.14
C ILE A 408 26.01 51.72 6.59
N SER A 409 25.17 52.45 7.30
CA SER A 409 24.69 52.13 8.65
C SER A 409 23.19 51.79 8.63
N SER A 410 22.41 52.41 7.76
CA SER A 410 20.98 52.12 7.63
C SER A 410 20.45 52.44 6.23
N LEU A 411 19.42 51.70 5.82
CA LEU A 411 18.63 51.91 4.62
C LEU A 411 17.18 52.20 5.00
N ALA A 412 16.54 53.13 4.30
CA ALA A 412 15.12 53.40 4.43
C ALA A 412 14.50 53.67 3.05
N TRP A 413 13.46 52.92 2.71
CA TRP A 413 12.66 53.19 1.51
C TRP A 413 11.55 54.17 1.83
N SER A 414 11.28 55.09 0.90
CA SER A 414 10.05 55.88 0.97
C SER A 414 8.82 54.97 0.82
N PRO A 415 7.68 55.31 1.44
CA PRO A 415 6.49 54.47 1.39
C PRO A 415 5.94 54.25 -0.02
N SER A 416 6.15 55.23 -0.90
CA SER A 416 5.81 55.12 -2.31
C SER A 416 6.65 54.07 -3.04
N GLY A 417 7.81 53.70 -2.47
CA GLY A 417 8.83 52.89 -3.11
C GLY A 417 9.57 53.63 -4.22
N THR A 418 9.49 54.97 -4.24
CA THR A 418 10.11 55.80 -5.28
C THR A 418 11.48 56.29 -4.89
N GLU A 419 11.82 56.29 -3.60
CA GLU A 419 13.10 56.81 -3.13
C GLU A 419 13.75 55.83 -2.14
N LEU A 420 15.07 55.73 -2.20
CA LEU A 420 15.88 55.02 -1.23
C LEU A 420 16.84 56.00 -0.56
N ALA A 421 16.84 56.01 0.77
CA ALA A 421 17.82 56.71 1.57
C ALA A 421 18.82 55.71 2.15
N ALA A 422 20.12 55.98 2.01
CA ALA A 422 21.18 55.29 2.72
C ALA A 422 21.97 56.29 3.58
N SER A 423 22.13 55.97 4.86
CA SER A 423 22.90 56.77 5.79
C SER A 423 24.18 56.06 6.21
N GLY A 424 25.21 56.85 6.50
CA GLY A 424 26.49 56.39 7.03
C GLY A 424 27.21 57.50 7.80
N PRO A 425 28.42 57.24 8.32
CA PRO A 425 29.20 58.23 9.07
C PRO A 425 29.52 59.50 8.27
N PHE A 426 29.52 59.40 6.94
CA PHE A 426 29.90 60.48 6.03
C PHE A 426 28.70 61.19 5.39
N GLY A 427 27.47 60.87 5.80
CA GLY A 427 26.27 61.59 5.39
C GLY A 427 25.11 60.70 4.95
N LEU A 428 24.11 61.34 4.35
CA LEU A 428 22.90 60.74 3.80
C LEU A 428 22.94 60.85 2.27
N SER A 429 22.73 59.74 1.58
CA SER A 429 22.53 59.69 0.13
C SER A 429 21.08 59.26 -0.16
N VAL A 430 20.44 59.93 -1.12
CA VAL A 430 19.05 59.65 -1.52
C VAL A 430 19.01 59.46 -3.04
N TRP A 431 18.35 58.41 -3.50
CA TRP A 431 18.20 58.09 -4.92
C TRP A 431 16.73 58.01 -5.31
N ASP A 432 16.37 58.57 -6.47
CA ASP A 432 15.09 58.35 -7.13
C ASP A 432 15.14 57.05 -7.94
N THR A 433 14.26 56.12 -7.58
CA THR A 433 14.22 54.76 -8.12
C THR A 433 13.57 54.64 -9.48
N ALA A 434 12.87 55.68 -9.95
CA ALA A 434 12.42 55.77 -11.34
C ALA A 434 13.61 55.88 -12.31
N THR A 435 14.75 56.37 -11.83
CA THR A 435 15.99 56.46 -12.63
C THR A 435 16.87 55.21 -12.52
N LEU A 436 16.46 54.21 -11.73
CA LEU A 436 17.25 53.02 -11.39
C LEU A 436 16.88 51.77 -12.23
N VAL A 437 16.24 51.95 -13.38
CA VAL A 437 15.86 50.86 -14.32
C VAL A 437 17.02 50.45 -15.20
#